data_AF-A0A957V2N5-F1
#
_entry.id   AF-A0A957V2N5-F1
#
_cell.length_a   1.000
_cell.length_b   1.000
_cell.length_c   1.000
_cell.angle_alpha   90.00
_cell.angle_beta   90.00
_cell.angle_gamma   90.00
#
_symmetry.space_group_name_H-M   'P 1'
#
loop_
_entity.id
_entity.type
_entity.pdbx_description
1 polymer ?
#
loop_
_entity_poly.entity_id
_entity_poly.type
_entity_poly.pdbx_seq_one_letter_code
_entity_poly.pdbx_strand_id
1 'polypeptide(L)' 'MDRDALIARKHEVRRRLESARRDLERIQAQPPTWRTRRQIDGLQRKVEQLMAEEYALRLAIDRAG' A
#
# COMPACT_ATOMS: atom_id res chain seq x y z
N MET A 1 -9.57 9.06 17.66
CA MET A 1 -9.44 9.46 16.24
C MET A 1 -10.84 9.51 15.70
N ASP A 2 -11.23 10.60 15.03
CA ASP A 2 -12.57 10.74 14.48
C ASP A 2 -12.77 9.78 13.28
N ARG A 3 -14.00 9.31 13.05
CA ARG A 3 -14.35 8.39 11.96
C ARG A 3 -13.97 8.98 10.60
N ASP A 4 -14.19 10.27 10.42
CA ASP A 4 -13.80 10.99 9.20
C ASP A 4 -12.28 11.03 9.01
N ALA A 5 -11.52 11.12 10.10
CA ALA A 5 -10.05 11.06 10.04
C ALA A 5 -9.56 9.66 9.63
N LEU A 6 -10.22 8.60 10.10
CA LEU A 6 -9.92 7.22 9.70
C LEU A 6 -10.24 6.97 8.22
N ILE A 7 -11.37 7.51 7.73
CA ILE A 7 -11.75 7.43 6.32
C ILE A 7 -10.75 8.18 5.45
N ALA A 8 -10.38 9.41 5.81
CA ALA A 8 -9.37 10.18 5.09
C ALA A 8 -8.02 9.44 5.02
N ARG A 9 -7.60 8.83 6.13
CA ARG A 9 -6.38 8.03 6.18
C ARG A 9 -6.48 6.78 5.28
N LYS A 10 -7.63 6.10 5.26
CA LYS A 10 -7.87 4.96 4.36
C LYS A 10 -7.76 5.36 2.89
N HIS A 11 -8.31 6.51 2.49
CA HIS A 11 -8.14 7.03 1.13
C HIS A 11 -6.68 7.33 0.78
N GLU A 12 -5.92 7.88 1.72
CA GLU A 12 -4.49 8.11 1.54
C GLU A 12 -3.71 6.79 1.34
N VAL A 13 -3.96 5.80 2.19
CA VAL A 13 -3.34 4.47 2.09
C VAL A 13 -3.66 3.82 0.76
N ARG A 14 -4.91 3.92 0.30
CA ARG A 14 -5.34 3.40 -0.99
C ARG A 14 -4.60 4.05 -2.17
N ARG A 15 -4.41 5.38 -2.15
CA ARG A 15 -3.61 6.09 -3.17
C ARG A 15 -2.14 5.65 -3.17
N ARG A 16 -1.55 5.47 -1.98
CA ARG A 16 -0.17 4.98 -1.85
C ARG A 16 -0.02 3.56 -2.37
N LEU A 17 -1.01 2.71 -2.11
CA LEU A 17 -1.04 1.33 -2.55
C LEU A 17 -1.14 1.24 -4.07
N GLU A 18 -1.99 2.06 -4.69
CA GLU A 18 -2.07 2.16 -6.15
C GLU A 18 -0.74 2.63 -6.77
N SER A 19 -0.12 3.67 -6.19
CA SER A 19 1.20 4.13 -6.65
C SER A 19 2.26 3.03 -6.56
N ALA A 20 2.33 2.33 -5.41
CA ALA A 20 3.30 1.26 -5.21
C ALA A 20 3.08 0.08 -6.17
N ARG A 21 1.83 -0.25 -6.50
CA ARG A 21 1.49 -1.28 -7.50
C ARG A 21 1.90 -0.86 -8.90
N ARG A 22 1.64 0.39 -9.31
CA ARG A 22 2.07 0.92 -10.61
C ARG A 22 3.60 0.93 -10.74
N ASP A 23 4.30 1.30 -9.67
CA ASP A 23 5.77 1.26 -9.65
C ASP A 23 6.29 -0.18 -9.77
N LEU A 24 5.63 -1.12 -9.09
CA LEU A 24 5.99 -2.54 -9.15
C LEU A 24 5.77 -3.10 -10.56
N GLU A 25 4.65 -2.79 -11.21
CA GLU A 25 4.37 -3.16 -12.60
C GLU A 25 5.43 -2.58 -13.55
N ARG A 26 5.80 -1.31 -13.37
CA ARG A 26 6.85 -0.64 -14.16
C ARG A 26 8.21 -1.32 -14.01
N ILE A 27 8.56 -1.79 -12.81
CA ILE A 27 9.84 -2.47 -12.57
C ILE A 27 9.80 -3.92 -13.08
N GLN A 28 8.66 -4.59 -12.98
CA GLN A 28 8.49 -5.94 -13.53
C GLN A 28 8.60 -5.98 -15.06
N ALA A 29 8.26 -4.89 -15.75
CA ALA A 29 8.46 -4.75 -17.20
C ALA A 29 9.93 -4.54 -17.60
N GLN A 30 10.83 -4.27 -16.66
CA GLN A 30 12.26 -4.09 -16.93
C GLN A 30 13.02 -5.42 -16.88
N PRO A 31 14.20 -5.52 -17.53
CA PRO A 31 15.02 -6.71 -17.46
C PRO A 31 15.34 -7.14 -16.01
N PRO A 32 15.30 -8.44 -15.70
CA PRO A 32 15.58 -8.95 -14.37
C PRO A 32 17.08 -8.84 -14.08
N THR A 33 17.45 -7.83 -13.30
CA THR A 33 18.79 -7.59 -12.77
C THR A 33 18.75 -7.72 -11.24
N TRP A 34 19.90 -7.84 -10.60
CA TRP A 34 19.96 -7.85 -9.13
C TRP A 34 19.31 -6.59 -8.51
N ARG A 35 19.43 -5.45 -9.21
CA ARG A 35 18.88 -4.16 -8.76
C ARG A 35 17.37 -4.13 -8.89
N THR A 36 16.82 -4.54 -10.04
CA THR A 36 15.36 -4.58 -10.24
C THR A 36 14.71 -5.60 -9.31
N ARG A 37 15.35 -6.74 -9.07
CA ARG A 37 14.88 -7.73 -8.08
C ARG A 37 14.79 -7.16 -6.67
N ARG A 38 15.84 -6.48 -6.19
CA ARG A 38 15.83 -5.80 -4.88
C ARG A 38 14.74 -4.72 -4.80
N GLN A 39 14.50 -3.99 -5.87
CA GLN A 39 13.44 -2.97 -5.92
C GLN A 39 12.05 -3.61 -5.88
N ILE A 40 11.83 -4.72 -6.60
CA ILE A 40 10.59 -5.48 -6.55
C ILE A 40 10.33 -5.96 -5.12
N ASP A 41 11.31 -6.60 -4.48
CA ASP A 41 11.16 -7.10 -3.10
C ASP A 41 10.78 -5.96 -2.12
N GLY A 42 11.40 -4.79 -2.29
CA GLY A 42 11.09 -3.60 -1.48
C GLY A 42 9.67 -3.07 -1.71
N LEU A 43 9.22 -3.03 -2.98
CA LEU A 43 7.87 -2.60 -3.32
C LEU A 43 6.81 -3.61 -2.88
N GLN A 44 7.09 -4.92 -2.98
CA GLN A 44 6.20 -5.97 -2.48
C GLN A 44 5.97 -5.82 -0.98
N ARG A 45 7.03 -5.68 -0.18
CA ARG A 45 6.91 -5.42 1.27
C ARG A 45 6.12 -4.15 1.56
N LYS A 46 6.32 -3.10 0.77
CA LYS A 46 5.57 -1.84 0.92
C LYS A 46 4.08 -2.03 0.62
N VAL A 47 3.75 -2.80 -0.42
CA VAL A 47 2.35 -3.13 -0.75
C VAL A 47 1.72 -3.96 0.37
N GLU A 48 2.41 -4.97 0.90
CA GLU A 48 1.94 -5.76 2.04
C GLU A 48 1.68 -4.91 3.27
N GLN A 49 2.60 -4.01 3.62
CA GLN A 49 2.44 -3.10 4.75
C GLN A 49 1.21 -2.18 4.56
N LEU A 50 1.03 -1.62 3.37
CA LEU A 50 -0.13 -0.78 3.06
C LEU A 50 -1.44 -1.54 3.10
N MET A 51 -1.47 -2.81 2.66
CA MET A 51 -2.65 -3.67 2.78
C MET A 51 -2.99 -3.95 4.25
N ALA A 52 -1.98 -4.21 5.09
CA ALA A 52 -2.19 -4.39 6.53
C ALA A 52 -2.71 -3.11 7.21
N GLU A 53 -2.18 -1.93 6.83
CA GLU A 53 -2.67 -0.65 7.33
C GLU A 53 -4.12 -0.37 6.87
N GLU A 54 -4.46 -0.66 5.61
CA GLU A 54 -5.84 -0.53 5.12
C GLU A 54 -6.81 -1.42 5.92
N TYR A 55 -6.42 -2.67 6.19
CA TYR A 55 -7.21 -3.60 6.96
C TYR A 55 -7.42 -3.11 8.40
N ALA A 56 -6.35 -2.65 9.07
CA ALA A 56 -6.44 -2.07 10.40
C ALA A 56 -7.36 -0.84 10.45
N LEU A 57 -7.28 0.04 9.44
CA LEU A 57 -8.16 1.20 9.32
C LEU A 57 -9.61 0.80 9.09
N ARG A 58 -9.88 -0.24 8.30
CA ARG A 58 -11.23 -0.77 8.12
C ARG A 58 -11.82 -1.24 9.45
N LEU A 59 -11.07 -2.04 10.21
CA LEU A 59 -11.49 -2.51 11.53
C LEU A 59 -11.71 -1.34 12.50
N ALA A 60 -10.87 -0.32 12.47
CA ALA A 60 -11.03 0.86 13.31
C ALA A 60 -12.27 1.68 12.95
N ILE A 61 -12.59 1.81 11.66
CA ILE A 61 -13.83 2.46 11.18
C ILE A 61 -15.05 1.67 11.62
N ASP A 62 -15.02 0.34 11.47
CA ASP A 62 -16.14 -0.54 11.83
C ASP A 62 -16.41 -0.51 13.35
N ARG A 63 -15.37 -0.33 14.19
CA ARG A 63 -15.51 -0.16 15.65
C ARG A 63 -15.95 1.24 16.09
N ALA A 64 -15.77 2.24 15.22
CA ALA A 64 -16.13 3.63 15.49
C ALA A 64 -17.52 4.01 14.94
N GLY A 65 -18.19 3.07 14.26
CA GLY A 65 -19.59 3.18 13.85
C GLY A 65 -20.53 2.61 14.90
#